data_AF-A0A6I4P2K0-F1
#
_entry.id   AF-A0A6I4P2K0-F1
#
_cell.length_a   1.000
_cell.length_b   1.000
_cell.length_c   1.000
_cell.angle_alpha   90.00
_cell.angle_beta   90.00
_cell.angle_gamma   90.00
#
_symmetry.space_group_name_H-M   'P 1'
#
loop_
_entity.id
_entity.type
_entity.pdbx_description
1 polymer ?
#
loop_
_entity_poly.entity_id
_entity_poly.type
_entity_poly.pdbx_seq_one_letter_code
_entity_poly.pdbx_strand_id
1 'polypeptide(L)'
;MAEAAEFPAAVLDVLRQPLESGEITIHRANAVARFPARFQLVLAANPCPCGKWGLDGGDCTCPPAARRRYLGRLSGPLLDRVDVQIWVPRLSPAALRRAAAADADGTRLTSAMARERVVAARAVAAERLAGTPWRTNAEVPGPWLRGRGFHP
;
A
#
# COMPACT_ATOMS: atom_id res chain seq x y z
N MET A 1 6.05 -1.68 -5.96
CA MET A 1 7.51 -1.72 -5.75
C MET A 1 7.83 -2.92 -4.88
N ALA A 2 8.57 -3.88 -5.41
CA ALA A 2 9.11 -4.98 -4.62
C ALA A 2 10.42 -4.53 -3.96
N GLU A 3 10.76 -5.13 -2.82
CA GLU A 3 12.01 -4.86 -2.09
C GLU A 3 12.24 -3.36 -1.82
N ALA A 4 11.21 -2.66 -1.35
CA ALA A 4 11.24 -1.22 -1.16
C ALA A 4 12.39 -0.77 -0.25
N ALA A 5 12.70 -1.54 0.80
CA ALA A 5 13.81 -1.28 1.69
C ALA A 5 15.20 -1.52 1.06
N GLU A 6 15.31 -1.96 -0.20
CA GLU A 6 16.58 -1.98 -0.94
C GLU A 6 16.93 -0.63 -1.57
N PHE A 7 15.94 0.24 -1.78
CA PHE A 7 16.15 1.54 -2.38
C PHE A 7 16.74 2.52 -1.36
N PRO A 8 17.56 3.49 -1.82
CA PRO A 8 18.01 4.59 -0.96
C PRO A 8 16.81 5.36 -0.39
N ALA A 9 16.88 5.74 0.89
CA ALA A 9 15.80 6.47 1.57
C ALA A 9 15.39 7.74 0.80
N ALA A 10 16.37 8.50 0.29
CA ALA A 10 16.12 9.70 -0.51
C ALA A 10 15.28 9.43 -1.77
N VAL A 11 15.43 8.26 -2.41
CA VAL A 11 14.62 7.88 -3.59
C VAL A 11 13.18 7.56 -3.18
N LEU A 12 13.01 6.88 -2.05
CA LEU A 12 11.70 6.54 -1.51
C LEU A 12 10.95 7.78 -1.03
N ASP A 13 11.65 8.74 -0.41
CA ASP A 13 11.08 9.99 0.07
C ASP A 13 10.54 10.87 -1.08
N VAL A 14 11.08 10.74 -2.29
CA VAL A 14 10.56 11.42 -3.48
C VAL A 14 9.12 11.00 -3.79
N LEU A 15 8.69 9.79 -3.40
CA LEU A 15 7.31 9.33 -3.60
C LEU A 15 6.29 10.11 -2.78
N ARG A 16 6.71 10.86 -1.74
CA ARG A 16 5.79 11.64 -0.92
C ARG A 16 5.03 12.69 -1.73
N GLN A 17 5.72 13.44 -2.58
CA GLN A 17 5.10 14.48 -3.40
C GLN A 17 3.97 13.90 -4.30
N PRO A 18 4.21 12.88 -5.15
CA PRO A 18 3.15 12.35 -6.00
C PRO A 18 2.03 11.68 -5.21
N LEU A 19 2.30 11.12 -4.02
CA LEU A 19 1.24 10.60 -3.14
C LEU A 19 0.34 11.71 -2.56
N GLU A 20 0.86 12.92 -2.39
CA GLU A 20 0.09 14.08 -1.90
C GLU A 20 -0.65 14.81 -3.01
N SER A 21 0.08 15.23 -4.04
CA SER A 21 -0.46 16.10 -5.08
C SER A 21 -1.02 15.34 -6.27
N GLY A 22 -0.66 14.07 -6.43
CA GLY A 22 -0.97 13.32 -7.64
C GLY A 22 -0.24 13.84 -8.88
N GLU A 23 0.84 14.59 -8.70
CA GLU A 23 1.63 15.23 -9.75
C GLU A 23 3.12 15.24 -9.38
N ILE A 24 4.00 15.30 -10.39
CA ILE A 24 5.44 15.51 -10.22
C ILE A 24 5.84 16.76 -10.99
N THR A 25 6.66 17.62 -10.38
CA THR A 25 7.21 18.83 -11.01
C THR A 25 8.69 18.64 -11.24
N ILE A 26 9.12 18.76 -12.49
CA ILE A 26 10.52 18.64 -12.90
C ILE A 26 11.06 20.02 -13.23
N HIS A 27 12.02 20.49 -12.43
CA HIS A 27 12.75 21.73 -12.67
C HIS A 27 14.01 21.43 -13.50
N ARG A 28 14.17 22.11 -14.63
CA ARG A 28 15.37 22.12 -15.47
C ARG A 28 15.84 23.56 -15.65
N ALA A 29 17.09 23.76 -16.07
CA ALA A 29 17.73 25.09 -16.14
C ALA A 29 16.87 26.17 -16.82
N ASN A 30 16.14 25.82 -17.89
CA ASN A 30 15.35 26.76 -18.68
C ASN A 30 13.84 26.44 -18.70
N ALA A 31 13.35 25.48 -17.89
CA ALA A 31 11.95 25.06 -17.95
C ALA A 31 11.48 24.36 -16.68
N VAL A 32 10.17 24.47 -16.41
CA VAL A 32 9.46 23.70 -15.40
C VAL A 32 8.35 22.91 -16.10
N ALA A 33 8.32 21.60 -15.89
CA ALA A 33 7.28 20.73 -16.43
C ALA A 33 6.53 20.02 -15.32
N ARG A 34 5.20 19.91 -15.45
CA ARG A 34 4.32 19.20 -14.51
C ARG A 34 3.72 17.98 -15.20
N PHE A 35 3.76 16.84 -14.53
CA PHE A 35 3.24 15.58 -15.04
C PHE A 35 2.26 14.96 -14.05
N PRO A 36 1.15 14.35 -14.52
CA PRO A 36 0.25 13.61 -13.66
C PRO A 36 0.96 12.36 -13.10
N ALA A 37 0.74 12.08 -11.82
CA ALA A 37 1.37 10.99 -11.08
C ALA A 37 0.41 10.38 -10.04
N ARG A 38 -0.88 10.29 -10.35
CA ARG A 38 -1.86 9.58 -9.51
C ARG A 38 -1.71 8.08 -9.71
N PHE A 39 -1.33 7.35 -8.66
CA PHE A 39 -1.18 5.90 -8.69
C PHE A 39 -1.54 5.28 -7.33
N GLN A 40 -1.85 3.99 -7.33
CA GLN A 40 -1.90 3.18 -6.12
C GLN A 40 -0.48 2.69 -5.79
N LEU A 41 0.05 3.08 -4.64
CA LEU A 41 1.31 2.53 -4.17
C LEU A 41 1.09 1.19 -3.49
N VAL A 42 1.87 0.20 -3.90
CA VAL A 42 2.01 -1.09 -3.20
C VAL A 42 3.50 -1.29 -2.95
N LEU A 43 3.89 -1.41 -1.69
CA LEU A 43 5.26 -1.69 -1.27
C LEU A 43 5.34 -3.10 -0.69
N ALA A 44 6.42 -3.80 -0.99
CA ALA A 44 6.82 -5.00 -0.26
C ALA A 44 8.25 -4.82 0.21
N ALA A 45 8.55 -5.26 1.42
CA ALA A 45 9.90 -5.25 1.97
C ALA A 45 10.08 -6.47 2.87
N ASN A 46 11.29 -7.01 2.87
CA ASN A 46 11.66 -8.04 3.82
C ASN A 46 11.75 -7.47 5.25
N PRO A 47 11.75 -8.33 6.28
CA PRO A 47 11.91 -7.89 7.66
C PRO A 47 13.35 -7.48 8.02
N CYS A 48 14.31 -7.89 7.19
CA CYS A 48 15.73 -7.57 7.27
C CYS A 48 16.40 -7.89 5.91
N PRO A 49 17.67 -7.52 5.69
CA PRO A 49 18.35 -7.80 4.41
C PRO A 49 18.40 -9.28 4.03
N CYS A 50 18.50 -10.20 5.01
CA CYS A 50 18.52 -11.64 4.71
C CYS A 50 17.13 -12.28 4.62
N GLY A 51 16.05 -11.53 4.93
CA GLY A 51 14.67 -12.00 4.88
C GLY A 51 14.31 -13.13 5.87
N LYS A 52 15.18 -13.40 6.85
CA LYS A 52 15.00 -14.51 7.81
C LYS A 52 14.58 -14.09 9.21
N TRP A 53 14.57 -12.78 9.51
CA TRP A 53 14.21 -12.29 10.84
C TRP A 53 12.71 -12.48 11.13
N GLY A 54 12.38 -12.97 12.32
CA GLY A 54 10.98 -13.17 12.75
C GLY A 54 10.29 -14.39 12.15
N LEU A 55 11.06 -15.30 11.53
CA LEU A 55 10.53 -16.58 11.04
C LEU A 55 10.72 -17.66 12.10
N ASP A 56 9.69 -18.50 12.28
CA ASP A 56 9.83 -19.73 13.07
C ASP A 56 10.85 -20.66 12.40
N GLY A 57 11.91 -21.02 13.14
CA GLY A 57 13.05 -21.76 12.60
C GLY A 57 13.98 -20.94 11.69
N GLY A 58 13.82 -19.62 11.63
CA GLY A 58 14.67 -18.73 10.83
C GLY A 58 16.03 -18.48 11.46
N ASP A 59 17.10 -18.91 10.80
CA ASP A 59 18.47 -18.61 11.22
C ASP A 59 18.93 -17.23 10.68
N CYS A 60 18.40 -16.17 11.29
CA CYS A 60 18.74 -14.81 10.94
C CYS A 60 20.05 -14.38 11.60
N THR A 61 21.10 -14.19 10.79
CA THR A 61 22.42 -13.74 11.25
C THR A 61 22.60 -12.21 11.22
N CYS A 62 21.61 -11.44 10.77
CA CYS A 62 21.73 -9.98 10.69
C CYS A 62 21.85 -9.33 12.08
N PRO A 63 22.88 -8.49 12.33
CA PRO A 63 22.99 -7.72 13.56
C PRO A 63 21.78 -6.79 13.77
N PRO A 64 21.36 -6.52 15.02
CA PRO A 64 20.22 -5.64 15.29
C PRO A 64 20.32 -4.26 14.63
N ALA A 65 21.52 -3.68 14.57
CA ALA A 65 21.76 -2.40 13.89
C ALA A 65 21.52 -2.48 12.38
N ALA A 66 21.89 -3.59 11.73
CA ALA A 66 21.65 -3.79 10.30
C ALA A 66 20.15 -3.90 9.99
N ARG A 67 19.38 -4.60 10.83
CA ARG A 67 17.92 -4.69 10.70
C ARG A 67 17.23 -3.33 10.81
N ARG A 68 17.60 -2.56 11.85
CA ARG A 68 17.07 -1.20 12.05
C ARG A 68 17.41 -0.28 10.89
N ARG A 69 18.66 -0.32 10.40
CA ARG A 69 19.10 0.49 9.25
C ARG A 69 18.34 0.13 7.97
N TYR A 70 18.09 -1.16 7.75
CA TYR A 70 17.35 -1.64 6.58
C TYR A 70 15.90 -1.15 6.59
N LEU A 71 15.16 -1.45 7.66
CA LEU A 71 13.76 -1.01 7.79
C LEU A 71 13.64 0.51 7.88
N GLY A 72 14.62 1.19 8.46
CA GLY A 72 14.69 2.65 8.53
C GLY A 72 14.82 3.36 7.18
N ARG A 73 15.07 2.64 6.07
CA ARG A 73 14.95 3.20 4.72
C ARG A 73 13.51 3.55 4.36
N LEU A 74 12.54 2.83 4.95
CA LEU A 74 11.13 3.20 4.91
C LEU A 74 10.89 4.27 5.98
N SER A 75 10.99 5.53 5.59
CA SER A 75 10.88 6.65 6.52
C SER A 75 9.48 6.75 7.12
N GLY A 76 9.37 7.25 8.35
CA GLY A 76 8.07 7.56 8.98
C GLY A 76 7.18 8.41 8.07
N PRO A 77 7.66 9.54 7.53
CA PRO A 77 6.87 10.37 6.62
C PRO A 77 6.36 9.67 5.35
N LEU A 78 7.05 8.64 4.85
CA LEU A 78 6.53 7.81 3.76
C LEU A 78 5.47 6.83 4.28
N LEU A 79 5.74 6.16 5.40
CA LEU A 79 4.83 5.18 6.00
C LEU A 79 3.53 5.81 6.51
N ASP A 80 3.55 7.09 6.90
CA ASP A 80 2.36 7.88 7.24
C ASP A 80 1.37 8.02 6.08
N ARG A 81 1.80 7.66 4.86
CA ARG A 81 1.00 7.65 3.62
C ARG A 81 0.63 6.27 3.13
N VAL A 82 0.92 5.26 3.93
CA VAL A 82 0.52 3.88 3.67
C VAL A 82 -0.66 3.57 4.59
N ASP A 83 -1.86 3.60 4.03
CA ASP A 83 -3.10 3.36 4.79
C ASP A 83 -3.17 1.95 5.38
N VAL A 84 -2.60 0.97 4.67
CA VAL A 84 -2.69 -0.45 5.02
C VAL A 84 -1.30 -1.05 5.08
N GLN A 85 -0.88 -1.44 6.28
CA GLN A 85 0.35 -2.18 6.52
C GLN A 85 0.01 -3.59 6.98
N ILE A 86 0.46 -4.59 6.22
CA ILE A 86 0.18 -6.00 6.50
C ILE A 86 1.50 -6.71 6.69
N TRP A 87 1.65 -7.36 7.84
CA TRP A 87 2.72 -8.33 8.05
C TRP A 87 2.34 -9.66 7.41
N VAL A 88 3.17 -10.14 6.49
CA VAL A 88 2.96 -11.42 5.80
C VAL A 88 3.95 -12.45 6.34
N PRO A 89 3.56 -13.28 7.33
CA PRO A 89 4.42 -14.32 7.84
C PRO A 89 4.61 -15.43 6.79
N ARG A 90 5.67 -16.21 6.91
CA ARG A 90 5.77 -17.46 6.14
C ARG A 90 4.69 -18.43 6.60
N LEU A 91 4.06 -19.10 5.64
CA LEU A 91 3.07 -20.13 5.92
C LEU A 91 3.77 -21.44 6.27
N SER A 92 3.29 -22.13 7.31
CA SER A 92 3.72 -23.50 7.59
C SER A 92 3.18 -24.45 6.52
N PRO A 93 3.82 -25.63 6.30
CA PRO A 93 3.29 -26.64 5.39
C PRO A 93 1.84 -27.05 5.68
N ALA A 94 1.46 -27.07 6.97
CA ALA A 94 0.08 -27.33 7.37
C ALA A 94 -0.89 -26.20 6.96
N ALA A 95 -0.47 -24.93 7.11
CA ALA A 95 -1.27 -23.79 6.66
C ALA A 95 -1.45 -23.78 5.13
N LEU A 96 -0.40 -24.11 4.37
CA LEU A 96 -0.45 -24.28 2.92
C LEU A 96 -1.45 -25.37 2.51
N ARG A 97 -1.43 -26.54 3.16
CA ARG A 97 -2.38 -27.61 2.89
C ARG A 97 -3.83 -27.19 3.16
N ARG A 98 -4.08 -26.47 4.25
CA ARG A 98 -5.42 -25.92 4.55
C ARG A 98 -5.89 -24.91 3.51
N ALA A 99 -5.00 -24.02 3.06
CA ALA A 99 -5.32 -23.07 2.01
C ALA A 99 -5.69 -23.78 0.69
N ALA A 100 -4.93 -24.82 0.31
CA ALA A 100 -5.22 -25.62 -0.87
C ALA A 100 -6.56 -26.38 -0.78
N ALA A 101 -6.91 -26.89 0.41
CA ALA A 101 -8.23 -27.51 0.63
C ALA A 101 -9.38 -26.50 0.50
N ALA A 102 -9.23 -25.29 1.06
CA ALA A 102 -10.23 -24.22 0.93
C ALA A 102 -10.39 -23.74 -0.53
N ASP A 103 -9.33 -23.79 -1.33
CA ASP A 103 -9.40 -23.56 -2.78
C ASP A 103 -10.21 -24.66 -3.49
N ALA A 104 -10.02 -25.93 -3.12
CA ALA A 104 -10.74 -27.06 -3.71
C ALA A 104 -12.24 -27.05 -3.38
N ASP A 105 -12.59 -26.68 -2.14
CA ASP A 105 -13.99 -26.63 -1.67
C ASP A 105 -14.72 -25.33 -2.09
N GLY A 106 -14.06 -24.43 -2.84
CA GLY A 106 -14.64 -23.17 -3.31
C GLY A 106 -14.97 -22.15 -2.21
N THR A 107 -14.49 -22.39 -0.98
CA THR A 107 -14.76 -21.53 0.18
C THR A 107 -13.78 -20.37 0.30
N ARG A 108 -12.66 -20.39 -0.43
CA ARG A 108 -11.71 -19.28 -0.44
C ARG A 108 -12.26 -18.09 -1.23
N LEU A 109 -12.10 -16.89 -0.68
CA LEU A 109 -12.33 -15.66 -1.41
C LEU A 109 -11.37 -15.57 -2.61
N THR A 110 -11.92 -15.70 -3.81
CA THR A 110 -11.17 -15.56 -5.06
C THR A 110 -11.06 -14.08 -5.46
N SER A 111 -10.13 -13.77 -6.37
CA SER A 111 -10.02 -12.43 -6.94
C SER A 111 -11.28 -12.01 -7.69
N ALA A 112 -12.02 -12.96 -8.29
CA ALA A 112 -13.30 -12.67 -8.95
C ALA A 112 -14.37 -12.25 -7.94
N MET A 113 -14.54 -13.01 -6.85
CA MET A 113 -15.47 -12.65 -5.77
C MET A 113 -15.08 -11.33 -5.09
N ALA A 114 -13.79 -11.10 -4.87
CA ALA A 114 -13.31 -9.83 -4.34
C ALA A 114 -13.62 -8.66 -5.30
N ARG A 115 -13.43 -8.86 -6.61
CA ARG A 115 -13.77 -7.86 -7.63
C ARG A 115 -15.26 -7.51 -7.61
N GLU A 116 -16.14 -8.51 -7.52
CA GLU A 116 -17.59 -8.27 -7.42
C GLU A 116 -17.94 -7.41 -6.20
N ARG A 117 -17.38 -7.72 -5.03
CA ARG A 117 -17.55 -6.91 -3.82
C ARG A 117 -17.05 -5.48 -3.99
N VAL A 118 -15.88 -5.30 -4.62
CA VAL A 118 -15.32 -3.96 -4.89
C VAL A 118 -16.19 -3.18 -5.87
N VAL A 119 -16.72 -3.82 -6.92
CA VAL A 119 -17.61 -3.18 -7.90
C VAL A 119 -18.92 -2.74 -7.24
N ALA A 120 -19.54 -3.60 -6.43
CA ALA A 120 -20.75 -3.25 -5.68
C ALA A 120 -20.50 -2.05 -4.74
N ALA A 121 -19.39 -2.04 -4.00
CA ALA A 121 -19.03 -0.92 -3.14
C ALA A 121 -18.78 0.38 -3.93
N ARG A 122 -18.21 0.29 -5.14
CA ARG A 122 -18.01 1.45 -6.03
C ARG A 122 -19.32 2.00 -6.58
N ALA A 123 -20.31 1.16 -6.88
CA ALA A 123 -21.64 1.61 -7.30
C ALA A 123 -22.30 2.46 -6.20
N VAL A 124 -22.32 1.96 -4.97
CA VAL A 124 -22.83 2.70 -3.81
C VAL A 124 -22.07 4.02 -3.59
N ALA A 125 -20.75 4.01 -3.76
CA ALA A 125 -19.96 5.24 -3.65
C ALA A 125 -20.28 6.26 -4.76
N ALA A 126 -20.53 5.80 -5.99
CA ALA A 126 -20.89 6.66 -7.11
C ALA A 126 -22.26 7.31 -6.90
N GLU A 127 -23.23 6.57 -6.37
CA GLU A 127 -24.55 7.12 -5.98
C GLU A 127 -24.39 8.17 -4.87
N ARG A 128 -23.65 7.86 -3.80
CA ARG A 128 -23.40 8.79 -2.69
C ARG A 128 -22.70 10.08 -3.12
N LEU A 129 -21.80 9.99 -4.10
CA LEU A 129 -21.01 11.13 -4.58
C LEU A 129 -21.64 11.81 -5.81
N ALA A 130 -22.83 11.41 -6.23
CA ALA A 130 -23.53 12.01 -7.35
C ALA A 130 -23.71 13.53 -7.13
N GLY A 131 -23.42 14.32 -8.16
CA GLY A 131 -23.46 15.80 -8.09
C GLY A 131 -22.25 16.45 -7.42
N THR A 132 -21.25 15.67 -6.98
CA THR A 132 -19.96 16.17 -6.51
C THR A 132 -18.87 15.98 -7.58
N PRO A 133 -17.73 16.70 -7.51
CA PRO A 133 -16.61 16.46 -8.43
C PRO A 133 -15.83 15.17 -8.14
N TRP A 134 -16.15 14.45 -7.07
CA TRP A 134 -15.37 13.30 -6.59
C TRP A 134 -15.94 11.98 -7.07
N ARG A 135 -15.05 11.05 -7.41
CA ARG A 135 -15.41 9.70 -7.89
C ARG A 135 -15.15 8.60 -6.87
N THR A 136 -14.23 8.86 -5.94
CA THR A 136 -13.82 7.89 -4.93
C THR A 136 -13.66 8.58 -3.58
N ASN A 137 -13.74 7.81 -2.49
CA ASN A 137 -13.55 8.34 -1.14
C ASN A 137 -12.17 9.02 -0.96
N ALA A 138 -11.14 8.58 -1.70
CA ALA A 138 -9.80 9.15 -1.63
C ALA A 138 -9.71 10.59 -2.19
N GLU A 139 -10.68 11.00 -3.00
CA GLU A 139 -10.73 12.37 -3.56
C GLU A 139 -11.49 13.33 -2.65
N VAL A 140 -12.22 12.82 -1.66
CA VAL A 140 -13.12 13.60 -0.82
C VAL A 140 -12.33 14.27 0.31
N PRO A 141 -12.35 15.61 0.45
CA PRO A 141 -11.68 16.30 1.53
C PRO A 141 -12.23 15.88 2.90
N GLY A 142 -11.34 15.71 3.87
CA GLY A 142 -11.70 15.34 5.25
C GLY A 142 -12.81 16.21 5.88
N PRO A 143 -12.84 17.54 5.68
CA PRO A 143 -13.94 18.37 6.19
C PRO A 143 -15.32 17.99 5.64
N TRP A 144 -15.41 17.55 4.38
CA TRP A 144 -16.68 17.12 3.80
C TRP A 144 -17.14 15.78 4.40
N LEU A 145 -16.21 14.83 4.57
CA LEU A 145 -16.49 13.52 5.19
C LEU A 145 -17.00 13.65 6.63
N ARG A 146 -16.53 14.66 7.38
CA ARG A 146 -16.96 14.92 8.77
C ARG A 146 -18.15 15.89 8.87
N GLY A 147 -18.56 16.48 7.76
CA GLY A 147 -19.64 17.47 7.70
C GLY A 147 -21.02 16.86 7.50
N ARG A 148 -22.04 17.73 7.42
CA ARG A 148 -23.45 17.34 7.23
C ARG A 148 -23.77 16.77 5.83
N GLY A 149 -22.80 16.70 4.92
CA GLY A 149 -22.95 16.18 3.56
C GLY A 149 -22.81 14.66 3.43
N PHE A 150 -22.38 13.97 4.50
CA PHE A 150 -22.29 12.51 4.54
C PHE A 150 -23.55 11.94 5.19
N HIS A 151 -24.56 11.60 4.38
CA HIS A 151 -25.65 10.72 4.84
C HIS A 151 -25.27 9.27 4.47
N PRO A 152 -24.99 8.40 5.47
CA PRO A 152 -24.63 7.00 5.25
C PRO A 152 -25.79 6.19 4.67
#